data_AF-A0A4Y8ZWF0-F1
#
_entry.id   AF-A0A4Y8ZWF0-F1
#
_cell.length_a   1.000
_cell.length_b   1.000
_cell.length_c   1.000
_cell.angle_alpha   90.00
_cell.angle_beta   90.00
_cell.angle_gamma   90.00
#
_symmetry.space_group_name_H-M   'P 1'
#
loop_
_entity.id
_entity.type
_entity.pdbx_description
1 polymer ?
#
loop_
_entity_poly.entity_id
_entity_poly.type
_entity_poly.pdbx_seq_one_letter_code
_entity_poly.pdbx_strand_id
1 'polypeptide(L)' 'MTGLVLLIPIALFCGLVGLAAFFWSMKSGQYDDMDGAALRILIDDDAPAAVSKEPHA' A
#
# COMPACT_ATOMS: atom_id res chain seq x y z
N MET A 1 -28.31 -9.51 29.26
CA MET A 1 -27.55 -8.25 29.42
C MET A 1 -26.04 -8.45 29.65
N THR A 2 -25.52 -9.69 29.62
CA THR A 2 -24.10 -10.00 29.86
C THR A 2 -23.23 -9.89 28.60
N GLY A 3 -23.78 -10.16 27.41
CA GLY A 3 -23.01 -10.16 26.16
C GLY A 3 -22.42 -8.80 25.81
N LEU A 4 -23.18 -7.72 26.00
CA LEU A 4 -22.71 -6.35 25.71
C LEU A 4 -21.47 -5.97 26.55
N VAL A 5 -21.39 -6.45 27.79
CA VAL A 5 -20.25 -6.20 28.68
C VAL A 5 -18.96 -6.81 28.14
N LEU A 6 -19.03 -7.91 27.38
CA LEU A 6 -17.88 -8.50 26.69
C LEU A 6 -17.67 -7.93 25.29
N LEU A 7 -18.75 -7.71 24.53
CA LEU A 7 -18.69 -7.26 23.14
C LEU A 7 -18.16 -5.83 23.01
N ILE A 8 -18.52 -4.92 23.92
CA ILE A 8 -18.05 -3.53 23.90
C ILE A 8 -16.51 -3.45 24.02
N PRO A 9 -15.85 -4.03 25.04
CA PRO A 9 -14.40 -3.95 25.15
C PRO A 9 -13.69 -4.68 24.00
N ILE A 10 -14.23 -5.79 23.50
CA ILE A 10 -13.68 -6.49 22.33
C ILE A 10 -13.74 -5.58 21.09
N ALA A 11 -14.88 -4.94 20.83
CA ALA A 11 -15.03 -4.04 19.70
C ALA A 11 -14.10 -2.83 19.80
N LEU A 12 -13.97 -2.23 20.98
CA LEU A 12 -13.03 -1.13 21.21
C LEU A 12 -11.58 -1.57 21.01
N PHE A 13 -11.21 -2.77 21.49
CA PHE A 13 -9.87 -3.32 21.29
C PHE A 13 -9.58 -3.55 19.80
N CYS A 14 -10.51 -4.17 19.07
CA CYS A 14 -10.39 -4.35 17.62
C CYS A 14 -10.23 -3.00 16.89
N GLY A 15 -10.99 -1.98 17.29
CA GLY A 15 -10.88 -0.63 16.75
C GLY A 15 -9.50 0.00 17.02
N LEU A 16 -8.99 -0.13 18.26
CA LEU A 16 -7.67 0.37 18.63
C LEU A 16 -6.54 -0.34 17.87
N VAL A 17 -6.63 -1.66 17.70
CA VAL A 17 -5.67 -2.44 16.90
C VAL A 17 -5.67 -1.97 15.45
N GLY A 18 -6.85 -1.79 14.84
CA GLY A 18 -6.96 -1.27 13.48
C GLY A 18 -6.37 0.14 13.34
N LEU A 19 -6.63 1.01 14.30
CA LEU A 19 -6.10 2.38 14.32
C LEU A 19 -4.58 2.39 14.49
N ALA A 20 -4.04 1.55 15.38
CA ALA A 20 -2.59 1.42 15.57
C ALA A 20 -1.91 0.88 14.31
N ALA A 21 -2.49 -0.13 13.66
CA ALA A 21 -2.00 -0.66 12.39
C ALA A 21 -2.02 0.40 11.28
N PHE A 22 -3.06 1.24 11.24
CA PHE A 22 -3.15 2.35 10.29
C PHE A 22 -2.03 3.38 10.49
N PHE A 23 -1.78 3.83 11.73
CA PHE A 23 -0.68 4.74 12.02
C PHE A 23 0.69 4.12 11.73
N TRP A 24 0.86 2.82 12.00
CA TRP A 24 2.08 2.10 11.65
C TRP A 24 2.28 2.05 10.13
N SER A 25 1.22 1.79 9.36
CA SER A 25 1.25 1.82 7.89
C SER A 25 1.68 3.19 7.36
N MET A 26 1.11 4.28 7.88
CA MET A 26 1.52 5.64 7.48
C MET A 26 2.99 5.92 7.80
N LYS A 27 3.49 5.50 8.98
CA LYS A 27 4.90 5.66 9.34
C LYS A 27 5.84 4.79 8.49
N SER A 28 5.35 3.68 7.93
CA SER A 28 6.15 2.74 7.15
C SER A 28 6.56 3.26 5.76
N GLY A 29 6.05 4.43 5.34
CA GLY A 29 6.40 5.04 4.05
C GLY A 29 5.78 4.32 2.84
N GLN A 30 4.88 3.35 3.05
CA GLN A 30 4.22 2.61 1.96
C GLN A 30 3.37 3.50 1.04
N TYR A 31 2.94 4.66 1.52
CA TYR A 31 2.13 5.61 0.74
C TYR A 31 2.98 6.59 -0.09
N ASP A 32 4.31 6.60 0.07
CA ASP A 32 5.17 7.57 -0.62
C ASP A 32 5.40 7.22 -2.10
N ASP A 33 5.22 5.94 -2.50
CA ASP A 33 5.41 5.46 -3.87
C ASP A 33 4.10 4.90 -4.49
N MET A 34 2.94 5.49 -4.15
CA MET A 34 1.67 5.08 -4.78
C MET A 34 1.61 5.46 -6.26
N ASP A 35 2.15 6.63 -6.62
CA ASP A 35 2.16 7.12 -8.01
C ASP A 35 3.11 6.30 -8.89
N GLY A 36 4.29 5.93 -8.39
CA GLY A 36 5.23 5.08 -9.11
C GLY A 36 4.71 3.65 -9.32
N ALA A 37 4.02 3.09 -8.32
CA ALA A 37 3.32 1.81 -8.48
C ALA A 37 2.24 1.88 -9.58
N ALA A 38 1.49 2.98 -9.67
CA ALA A 38 0.49 3.19 -10.72
C ALA A 38 1.09 3.45 -12.11
N LEU A 39 2.29 4.04 -12.20
CA LEU A 39 3.01 4.14 -13.48
C LEU A 39 3.55 2.80 -13.95
N ARG A 40 4.04 1.95 -13.03
CA ARG A 40 4.62 0.64 -13.39
C ARG A 40 3.61 -0.30 -14.04
N ILE A 41 2.34 -0.26 -13.66
CA ILE A 41 1.29 -1.09 -14.30
C ILE A 41 1.01 -0.67 -15.76
N LEU A 42 1.35 0.56 -16.15
CA LEU A 42 1.21 1.05 -17.53
C LEU A 42 2.44 0.76 -18.39
N ILE A 43 3.55 0.35 -17.78
CA ILE A 43 4.74 -0.10 -18.49
C ILE A 43 4.52 -1.58 -18.78
N ASP A 44 4.40 -1.91 -20.07
CA ASP A 44 4.38 -3.30 -20.51
C ASP A 44 5.78 -3.88 -20.24
N ASP A 45 5.90 -4.81 -19.29
CA ASP A 45 7.18 -5.47 -18.96
C ASP A 45 7.75 -6.26 -20.16
N ASP A 46 6.89 -6.56 -21.15
CA ASP A 46 7.23 -7.20 -22.42
C ASP A 46 7.60 -6.20 -23.53
N ALA A 47 7.63 -4.89 -23.26
CA ALA A 47 8.08 -3.92 -24.25
C ALA A 47 9.57 -4.17 -24.56
N PRO A 48 9.92 -4.60 -25.78
CA PRO A 48 11.33 -4.76 -26.15
C PRO A 48 12.00 -3.41 -25.94
N ALA A 49 13.19 -3.40 -25.36
CA ALA A 49 14.00 -2.21 -25.09
C ALA A 49 14.23 -1.41 -26.39
N ALA A 50 13.26 -0.59 -26.75
CA ALA A 50 13.22 0.16 -27.99
C ALA A 50 13.79 1.54 -27.72
N VAL A 51 15.10 1.62 -27.54
CA VAL A 51 15.86 2.79 -27.99
C VAL A 51 17.15 2.31 -28.63
N SER A 52 17.02 2.06 -29.93
CA SER A 52 18.04 2.46 -30.88
C SER A 52 18.42 3.93 -30.65
N LYS A 53 19.72 4.19 -30.49
CA LYS A 53 20.34 5.38 -31.07
C LYS A 53 21.63 4.96 -31.77
N GLU A 54 21.55 4.91 -33.10
CA GLU A 54 22.65 5.06 -34.07
C GLU A 54 23.37 6.42 -33.86
N PRO A 55 24.51 6.77 -34.52
CA PRO A 55 25.29 6.05 -35.54
C PRO A 55 26.78 5.91 -35.17
N HIS A 56 27.41 4.78 -35.53
CA HIS A 56 28.88 4.70 -35.47
C HIS A 56 29.44 4.79 -36.90
N ALA A 57 30.08 5.94 -37.16
CA ALA A 57 30.89 6.34 -38.33
C ALA A 57 30.14 6.97 -39.52
#